data_AF-A0A2W0FHN5-F1
#
_entry.id   AF-A0A2W0FHN5-F1
#
_cell.length_a   1.000
_cell.length_b   1.000
_cell.length_c   1.000
_cell.angle_alpha   90.00
_cell.angle_beta   90.00
_cell.angle_gamma   90.00
#
_symmetry.space_group_name_H-M   'P 1'
#
loop_
_entity.id
_entity.type
_entity.pdbx_description
1 polymer ?
#
loop_
_entity_poly.entity_id
_entity_poly.type
_entity_poly.pdbx_seq_one_letter_code
_entity_poly.pdbx_strand_id
1 'polypeptide(L)'
;MMRTARSLLCFALLPLFAGCQMLPMFNPQPQVPSMAGLTRMQGELSAADGKLLFKPCTEDRRYAVSDGGGTSVLQEAATLAEKQGKLFADLRGKFSASGSSDGQLDLRQLYRVERSAGACGDPNFQRLILRAGSKNPAWNVDVSAKGMMIERAGQPTLALPYLEEQLGDGRFNLTSEANHQRVELWVAPQRCVDPVTGSVQHLSAELRVDGQVQRGCGYFGGSRND
;
A
#
# COMPACT_ATOMS: atom_id res chain seq x y z
N MET A 1 -10.60 15.10 76.53
CA MET A 1 -10.72 15.61 75.15
C MET A 1 -9.43 15.33 74.42
N MET A 2 -9.52 14.89 73.14
CA MET A 2 -8.41 14.74 72.17
C MET A 2 -7.42 13.58 72.48
N ARG A 3 -6.91 12.79 71.52
CA ARG A 3 -6.85 12.86 70.06
C ARG A 3 -6.55 11.47 69.48
N THR A 4 -7.43 11.00 68.62
CA THR A 4 -7.12 10.57 67.25
C THR A 4 -5.71 10.00 66.98
N ALA A 5 -5.56 8.69 67.12
CA ALA A 5 -4.46 7.94 66.51
C ALA A 5 -5.05 6.66 65.94
N ARG A 6 -5.36 6.62 64.63
CA ARG A 6 -5.55 5.39 63.83
C ARG A 6 -5.93 5.57 62.34
N SER A 7 -6.17 6.78 61.83
CA SER A 7 -6.63 6.96 60.43
C SER A 7 -5.59 7.48 59.42
N LEU A 8 -4.28 7.43 59.72
CA LEU A 8 -3.24 7.98 58.83
C LEU A 8 -2.46 6.95 57.99
N LEU A 9 -2.83 5.66 58.00
CA LEU A 9 -2.11 4.64 57.21
C LEU A 9 -2.72 4.33 55.83
N CYS A 10 -3.85 4.91 55.44
CA CYS A 10 -4.53 4.57 54.17
C CYS A 10 -4.26 5.54 53.01
N PHE A 11 -3.51 6.62 53.20
CA PHE A 11 -3.27 7.62 52.14
C PHE A 11 -1.93 7.49 51.39
N ALA A 12 -1.06 6.54 51.77
CA ALA A 12 0.27 6.39 51.17
C ALA A 12 0.36 5.40 49.98
N LEU A 13 -0.75 4.76 49.59
CA LEU A 13 -0.76 3.72 48.54
C LEU A 13 -1.51 4.12 47.25
N LEU A 14 -2.01 5.36 47.16
CA LEU A 14 -2.82 5.82 46.04
C LEU A 14 -2.10 6.40 44.78
N PRO A 15 -0.77 6.61 44.68
CA PRO A 15 -0.21 7.10 43.41
C PRO A 15 0.11 5.98 42.41
N LEU A 16 0.03 4.69 42.79
CA LEU A 16 0.48 3.58 41.93
C LEU A 16 -0.50 3.18 40.81
N PHE A 17 -1.73 3.70 40.80
CA PHE A 17 -2.71 3.38 39.75
C PHE A 17 -2.94 4.49 38.71
N ALA A 18 -2.26 5.64 38.83
CA ALA A 18 -2.42 6.76 37.89
C ALA A 18 -1.43 6.73 36.69
N GLY A 19 -0.47 5.80 36.66
CA GLY A 19 0.60 5.78 35.64
C GLY A 19 0.18 5.35 34.24
N CYS A 20 -0.94 4.64 34.07
CA CYS A 20 -1.31 4.05 32.77
C CYS A 20 -2.10 4.98 31.85
N GLN A 21 -2.58 6.15 32.30
CA GLN A 21 -3.39 7.03 31.45
C GLN A 21 -2.58 8.08 30.66
N MET A 22 -1.26 8.18 30.88
CA MET A 22 -0.41 9.18 30.21
C MET A 22 0.29 8.65 28.94
N LEU A 23 0.31 7.33 28.72
CA LEU A 23 0.92 6.73 27.53
C LEU A 23 0.36 7.21 26.18
N PRO A 24 -0.96 7.44 25.99
CA PRO A 24 -1.47 7.94 24.71
C PRO A 24 -1.12 9.40 24.43
N MET A 25 -0.68 10.18 25.44
CA MET A 25 -0.22 11.56 25.25
C MET A 25 1.23 11.61 24.72
N PHE A 26 2.06 10.64 25.06
CA PHE A 26 3.46 10.57 24.62
C PHE A 26 3.67 9.85 23.29
N ASN A 27 2.63 9.20 22.77
CA ASN A 27 2.70 8.49 21.49
C ASN A 27 1.44 8.75 20.66
N PRO A 28 1.29 9.98 20.09
CA PRO A 28 0.22 10.22 19.13
C PRO A 28 0.40 9.25 17.98
N GLN A 29 -0.46 8.23 17.91
CA GLN A 29 -0.51 7.34 16.74
C GLN A 29 -0.72 8.22 15.51
N PRO A 30 0.13 8.11 14.46
CA PRO A 30 -0.11 8.80 13.21
C PRO A 30 -1.53 8.47 12.76
N GLN A 31 -2.40 9.48 12.68
CA GLN A 31 -3.75 9.28 12.19
C GLN A 31 -3.65 8.82 10.74
N VAL A 32 -4.05 7.58 10.47
CA VAL A 32 -4.20 7.09 9.09
C VAL A 32 -5.18 8.04 8.39
N PRO A 33 -4.80 8.70 7.29
CA PRO A 33 -5.67 9.64 6.61
C PRO A 33 -7.00 8.96 6.25
N SER A 34 -8.13 9.60 6.59
CA SER A 34 -9.44 9.06 6.22
C SER A 34 -9.55 8.93 4.70
N MET A 35 -9.98 7.75 4.25
CA MET A 35 -10.22 7.46 2.84
C MET A 35 -11.65 7.83 2.39
N ALA A 36 -12.48 8.34 3.30
CA ALA A 36 -13.88 8.66 3.02
C ALA A 36 -14.01 9.74 1.95
N GLY A 37 -14.89 9.52 0.97
CA GLY A 37 -15.13 10.47 -0.13
C GLY A 37 -14.02 10.52 -1.19
N LEU A 38 -13.03 9.62 -1.12
CA LEU A 38 -12.02 9.45 -2.15
C LEU A 38 -12.40 8.31 -3.08
N THR A 39 -12.08 8.45 -4.36
CA THR A 39 -12.31 7.42 -5.38
C THR A 39 -10.97 6.84 -5.81
N ARG A 40 -10.88 5.52 -5.94
CA ARG A 40 -9.73 4.82 -6.51
C ARG A 40 -9.97 4.59 -8.01
N MET A 41 -8.99 4.92 -8.85
CA MET A 41 -9.06 4.71 -10.30
C MET A 41 -7.70 4.23 -10.83
N GLN A 42 -7.77 3.43 -11.89
CA GLN A 42 -6.62 3.07 -12.71
C GLN A 42 -6.64 3.89 -14.00
N GLY A 43 -5.48 4.22 -14.54
CA GLY A 43 -5.39 5.04 -15.73
C GLY A 43 -3.98 5.30 -16.23
N GLU A 44 -3.90 6.18 -17.22
CA GLU A 44 -2.67 6.68 -17.79
C GLU A 44 -2.29 8.01 -17.14
N LEU A 45 -1.04 8.11 -16.68
CA LEU A 45 -0.38 9.36 -16.33
C LEU A 45 0.48 9.84 -17.50
N SER A 46 0.35 11.12 -17.85
CA SER A 46 1.13 11.76 -18.90
C SER A 46 1.49 13.20 -18.50
N ALA A 47 2.64 13.68 -18.94
CA ALA A 47 3.02 15.08 -18.76
C ALA A 47 2.59 15.91 -19.97
N ALA A 48 1.88 17.01 -19.75
CA ALA A 48 1.48 17.97 -20.78
C ALA A 48 1.43 19.39 -20.19
N ASP A 49 1.94 20.38 -20.92
CA ASP A 49 1.92 21.80 -20.53
C ASP A 49 2.46 22.07 -19.11
N GLY A 50 3.52 21.35 -18.71
CA GLY A 50 4.14 21.45 -17.38
C GLY A 50 3.28 20.89 -16.24
N LYS A 51 2.18 20.19 -16.56
CA LYS A 51 1.30 19.53 -15.60
C LYS A 51 1.29 18.02 -15.82
N LEU A 52 0.98 17.29 -14.76
CA LEU A 52 0.66 15.87 -14.85
C LEU A 52 -0.84 15.71 -15.10
N LEU A 53 -1.20 14.93 -16.10
CA LEU A 53 -2.57 14.60 -16.46
C LEU A 53 -2.82 13.11 -16.21
N PHE A 54 -3.94 12.81 -15.56
CA PHE A 54 -4.45 11.46 -15.37
C PHE A 54 -5.67 11.22 -16.25
N LYS A 55 -5.63 10.18 -17.08
CA LYS A 55 -6.76 9.69 -17.88
C LYS A 55 -7.18 8.32 -17.34
N PRO A 56 -8.37 8.15 -16.74
CA PRO A 56 -8.80 6.84 -16.27
C PRO A 56 -8.90 5.84 -17.42
N CYS A 57 -8.72 4.54 -17.13
CA CYS A 57 -8.79 3.48 -18.14
C CYS A 57 -10.17 3.38 -18.82
N THR A 58 -11.23 3.82 -18.14
CA THR A 58 -12.64 3.60 -18.54
C THR A 58 -13.32 4.80 -19.20
N GLU A 59 -12.67 5.96 -19.22
CA GLU A 59 -13.25 7.19 -19.79
C GLU A 59 -12.21 8.05 -20.51
N ASP A 60 -12.69 8.89 -21.43
CA ASP A 60 -11.81 9.77 -22.21
C ASP A 60 -11.44 11.06 -21.51
N ARG A 61 -12.13 11.40 -20.42
CA ARG A 61 -11.87 12.61 -19.64
C ARG A 61 -10.49 12.54 -18.98
N ARG A 62 -9.77 13.65 -18.98
CA ARG A 62 -8.50 13.81 -18.28
C ARG A 62 -8.67 14.68 -17.05
N TYR A 63 -7.81 14.47 -16.06
CA TYR A 63 -7.77 15.24 -14.83
C TYR A 63 -6.37 15.80 -14.62
N ALA A 64 -6.25 17.11 -14.41
CA ALA A 64 -5.01 17.69 -13.94
C ALA A 64 -4.73 17.19 -12.51
N VAL A 65 -3.53 16.66 -12.27
CA VAL A 65 -3.14 16.08 -10.99
C VAL A 65 -2.54 17.17 -10.09
N SER A 66 -3.10 17.29 -8.88
CA SER A 66 -2.53 18.03 -7.76
C SER A 66 -2.14 17.03 -6.68
N ASP A 67 -0.90 17.05 -6.21
CA ASP A 67 -0.40 16.11 -5.20
C ASP A 67 -0.65 16.62 -3.77
N GLY A 68 -1.93 16.78 -3.39
CA GLY A 68 -2.31 17.28 -2.06
C GLY A 68 -1.99 16.30 -0.92
N GLY A 69 -1.69 15.03 -1.25
CA GLY A 69 -1.26 13.99 -0.31
C GLY A 69 0.25 13.90 -0.12
N GLY A 70 1.07 14.62 -0.89
CA GLY A 70 2.54 14.51 -0.82
C GLY A 70 3.07 13.13 -1.24
N THR A 71 2.40 12.50 -2.19
CA THR A 71 2.71 11.15 -2.71
C THR A 71 4.01 11.09 -3.51
N SER A 72 4.60 12.24 -3.86
CA SER A 72 5.76 12.35 -4.73
C SER A 72 5.52 11.88 -6.17
N VAL A 73 4.24 11.72 -6.58
CA VAL A 73 3.86 11.24 -7.91
C VAL A 73 4.48 12.07 -9.04
N LEU A 74 4.67 13.38 -8.84
CA LEU A 74 5.25 14.27 -9.83
C LEU A 74 6.72 13.93 -10.09
N GLN A 75 7.49 13.66 -9.03
CA GLN A 75 8.88 13.23 -9.11
C GLN A 75 9.00 11.88 -9.83
N GLU A 76 8.08 10.97 -9.53
CA GLU A 76 8.05 9.61 -10.08
C GLU A 76 7.69 9.62 -11.56
N ALA A 77 6.62 10.34 -11.91
CA ALA A 77 6.20 10.51 -13.27
C ALA A 77 7.29 11.18 -14.10
N ALA A 78 7.98 12.21 -13.60
CA ALA A 78 9.11 12.82 -14.29
C ALA A 78 10.23 11.81 -14.57
N THR A 79 10.69 11.08 -13.55
CA THR A 79 11.77 10.08 -13.67
C THR A 79 11.40 8.94 -14.62
N LEU A 80 10.13 8.51 -14.60
CA LEU A 80 9.67 7.38 -15.40
C LEU A 80 9.29 7.75 -16.84
N ALA A 81 8.68 8.92 -17.05
CA ALA A 81 8.13 9.37 -18.32
C ALA A 81 9.18 9.93 -19.30
N GLU A 82 10.35 10.39 -18.83
CA GLU A 82 11.46 10.85 -19.69
C GLU A 82 11.86 9.87 -20.81
N LYS A 83 11.48 8.59 -20.70
CA LYS A 83 11.76 7.56 -21.71
C LYS A 83 10.56 7.16 -22.58
N GLN A 84 9.30 7.33 -22.13
CA GLN A 84 8.11 6.73 -22.79
C GLN A 84 6.83 7.59 -22.75
N GLY A 85 6.85 8.80 -22.17
CA GLY A 85 5.77 9.80 -22.22
C GLY A 85 4.47 9.47 -21.47
N LYS A 86 4.11 8.18 -21.34
CA LYS A 86 2.88 7.66 -20.74
C LYS A 86 3.21 6.55 -19.74
N LEU A 87 2.56 6.59 -18.59
CA LEU A 87 2.74 5.62 -17.51
C LEU A 87 1.39 5.09 -17.08
N PHE A 88 1.33 3.83 -16.66
CA PHE A 88 0.16 3.33 -15.96
C PHE A 88 0.22 3.79 -14.50
N ALA A 89 -0.94 4.14 -13.94
CA ALA A 89 -1.08 4.42 -12.52
C ALA A 89 -2.35 3.82 -11.93
N ASP A 90 -2.25 3.47 -10.66
CA ASP A 90 -3.36 3.14 -9.78
C ASP A 90 -3.31 4.08 -8.58
N LEU A 91 -4.34 4.89 -8.41
CA LEU A 91 -4.33 6.01 -7.49
C LEU A 91 -5.69 6.23 -6.85
N ARG A 92 -5.70 6.95 -5.73
CA ARG A 92 -6.92 7.37 -5.03
C ARG A 92 -6.86 8.84 -4.67
N GLY A 93 -7.96 9.53 -4.94
CA GLY A 93 -8.08 10.96 -4.69
C GLY A 93 -9.50 11.48 -4.85
N LYS A 94 -9.64 12.79 -4.74
CA LYS A 94 -10.91 13.49 -4.99
C LYS A 94 -10.92 13.99 -6.42
N PHE A 95 -11.93 13.58 -7.18
CA PHE A 95 -12.14 13.99 -8.56
C PHE A 95 -13.23 15.07 -8.62
N SER A 96 -12.96 16.16 -9.32
CA SER A 96 -13.96 17.20 -9.59
C SER A 96 -13.98 17.57 -11.07
N ALA A 97 -15.16 17.92 -11.55
CA ALA A 97 -15.28 18.61 -12.83
C ALA A 97 -14.68 20.02 -12.70
N SER A 98 -13.93 20.47 -13.71
CA SER A 98 -13.51 21.86 -13.82
C SER A 98 -14.31 22.55 -14.93
N GLY A 99 -14.32 23.89 -14.95
CA GLY A 99 -14.93 24.67 -16.03
C GLY A 99 -14.15 24.63 -17.36
N SER A 100 -12.98 23.99 -17.39
CA SER A 100 -12.21 23.70 -18.61
C SER A 100 -12.49 22.27 -19.10
N SER A 101 -12.01 21.90 -20.28
CA SER A 101 -12.22 20.57 -20.88
C SER A 101 -11.68 19.40 -20.04
N ASP A 102 -10.73 19.65 -19.15
CA ASP A 102 -10.14 18.65 -18.25
C ASP A 102 -10.65 18.86 -16.80
N GLY A 103 -10.83 17.79 -16.02
CA GLY A 103 -11.19 17.85 -14.59
C GLY A 103 -9.97 18.11 -13.69
N GLN A 104 -10.18 18.09 -12.37
CA GLN A 104 -9.10 18.16 -11.38
C GLN A 104 -9.10 16.89 -10.52
N LEU A 105 -7.89 16.35 -10.26
CA LEU A 105 -7.63 15.28 -9.31
C LEU A 105 -6.78 15.84 -8.17
N ASP A 106 -7.33 15.82 -6.95
CA ASP A 106 -6.55 15.97 -5.72
C ASP A 106 -6.11 14.57 -5.25
N LEU A 107 -4.86 14.22 -5.55
CA LEU A 107 -4.27 12.92 -5.26
C LEU A 107 -3.95 12.80 -3.76
N ARG A 108 -4.42 11.70 -3.15
CA ARG A 108 -4.23 11.42 -1.72
C ARG A 108 -3.42 10.16 -1.46
N GLN A 109 -3.47 9.19 -2.38
CA GLN A 109 -2.76 7.93 -2.27
C GLN A 109 -2.35 7.43 -3.65
N LEU A 110 -1.12 6.95 -3.76
CA LEU A 110 -0.59 6.34 -4.98
C LEU A 110 -0.29 4.88 -4.71
N TYR A 111 -0.96 3.96 -5.39
CA TYR A 111 -0.75 2.52 -5.20
C TYR A 111 0.42 2.01 -6.03
N ARG A 112 0.49 2.43 -7.30
CA ARG A 112 1.62 2.15 -8.19
C ARG A 112 1.69 3.09 -9.38
N VAL A 113 2.92 3.28 -9.90
CA VAL A 113 3.22 3.85 -11.21
C VAL A 113 4.22 2.95 -11.92
N GLU A 114 3.93 2.57 -13.16
CA GLU A 114 4.78 1.65 -13.92
C GLU A 114 4.72 1.92 -15.42
N ARG A 115 5.75 1.47 -16.14
CA ARG A 115 5.74 1.41 -17.61
C ARG A 115 4.97 0.15 -18.03
N SER A 116 3.67 0.27 -18.23
CA SER A 116 2.82 -0.85 -18.64
C SER A 116 1.85 -0.43 -19.73
N ALA A 117 1.87 -1.16 -20.85
CA ALA A 117 0.93 -0.97 -21.96
C ALA A 117 -0.38 -1.76 -21.78
N GLY A 118 -0.45 -2.68 -20.80
CA GLY A 118 -1.56 -3.62 -20.65
C GLY A 118 -2.30 -3.58 -19.31
N ALA A 119 -1.80 -2.82 -18.32
CA ALA A 119 -2.34 -2.87 -16.96
C ALA A 119 -3.80 -2.39 -16.84
N CYS A 120 -4.27 -1.49 -17.72
CA CYS A 120 -5.69 -1.11 -17.79
C CYS A 120 -6.62 -2.26 -18.19
N GLY A 121 -6.10 -3.29 -18.85
CA GLY A 121 -6.86 -4.43 -19.35
C GLY A 121 -6.67 -5.71 -18.53
N ASP A 122 -6.03 -5.66 -17.35
CA ASP A 122 -5.80 -6.86 -16.53
C ASP A 122 -7.14 -7.39 -15.96
N PRO A 123 -7.66 -8.54 -16.46
CA PRO A 123 -8.94 -9.07 -16.02
C PRO A 123 -8.91 -9.63 -14.59
N ASN A 124 -7.71 -9.83 -14.04
CA ASN A 124 -7.53 -10.39 -12.70
C ASN A 124 -7.49 -9.32 -11.62
N PHE A 125 -7.31 -8.05 -11.98
CA PHE A 125 -7.15 -6.97 -11.00
C PHE A 125 -8.30 -6.89 -9.98
N GLN A 126 -9.55 -7.03 -10.44
CA GLN A 126 -10.73 -6.96 -9.55
C GLN A 126 -10.80 -8.10 -8.53
N ARG A 127 -10.14 -9.23 -8.79
CA ARG A 127 -10.11 -10.40 -7.89
C ARG A 127 -8.84 -10.46 -7.03
N LEU A 128 -7.88 -9.60 -7.33
CA LEU A 128 -6.59 -9.54 -6.67
C LEU A 128 -6.74 -8.78 -5.35
N ILE A 129 -6.27 -9.38 -4.26
CA ILE A 129 -6.12 -8.76 -2.95
C ILE A 129 -4.78 -8.03 -2.89
N LEU A 130 -3.71 -8.71 -3.30
CA LEU A 130 -2.34 -8.23 -3.28
C LEU A 130 -1.56 -8.86 -4.43
N ARG A 131 -0.72 -8.08 -5.11
CA ARG A 131 0.39 -8.60 -5.91
C ARG A 131 1.71 -8.12 -5.31
N ALA A 132 2.70 -8.99 -5.23
CA ALA A 132 4.05 -8.66 -4.81
C ALA A 132 5.08 -9.37 -5.69
N GLY A 133 6.25 -8.78 -5.90
CA GLY A 133 7.27 -9.39 -6.74
C GLY A 133 8.52 -8.55 -6.92
N SER A 134 9.49 -9.14 -7.62
CA SER A 134 10.69 -8.47 -8.09
C SER A 134 11.04 -8.96 -9.49
N LYS A 135 11.72 -8.13 -10.27
CA LYS A 135 12.29 -8.53 -11.55
C LYS A 135 13.66 -9.18 -11.43
N ASN A 136 14.40 -8.95 -10.35
CA ASN A 136 15.72 -9.55 -10.14
C ASN A 136 16.02 -9.76 -8.64
N PRO A 137 16.09 -11.01 -8.15
CA PRO A 137 15.69 -12.24 -8.86
C PRO A 137 14.20 -12.21 -9.22
N ALA A 138 13.80 -12.85 -10.32
CA ALA A 138 12.41 -12.81 -10.76
C ALA A 138 11.51 -13.71 -9.90
N TRP A 139 10.51 -13.09 -9.27
CA TRP A 139 9.44 -13.77 -8.55
C TRP A 139 8.16 -12.92 -8.54
N ASN A 140 7.01 -13.59 -8.45
CA ASN A 140 5.70 -12.96 -8.34
C ASN A 140 4.80 -13.75 -7.38
N VAL A 141 4.02 -13.04 -6.58
CA VAL A 141 2.97 -13.60 -5.73
C VAL A 141 1.67 -12.89 -6.03
N ASP A 142 0.64 -13.64 -6.39
CA ASP A 142 -0.74 -13.18 -6.54
C ASP A 142 -1.60 -13.76 -5.42
N VAL A 143 -2.25 -12.88 -4.65
CA VAL A 143 -3.14 -13.26 -3.56
C VAL A 143 -4.57 -12.93 -3.94
N SER A 144 -5.47 -13.87 -3.77
CA SER A 144 -6.91 -13.71 -3.99
C SER A 144 -7.70 -14.49 -2.94
N ALA A 145 -9.02 -14.32 -2.92
CA ALA A 145 -9.89 -15.10 -2.04
C ALA A 145 -9.80 -16.64 -2.27
N LYS A 146 -9.22 -17.08 -3.40
CA LYS A 146 -9.03 -18.52 -3.70
C LYS A 146 -7.71 -19.09 -3.19
N GLY A 147 -6.80 -18.24 -2.72
CA GLY A 147 -5.46 -18.65 -2.30
C GLY A 147 -4.37 -17.75 -2.86
N MET A 148 -3.14 -18.19 -2.62
CA MET A 148 -1.88 -17.54 -2.98
C MET A 148 -1.18 -18.34 -4.08
N MET A 149 -0.81 -17.68 -5.16
CA MET A 149 -0.06 -18.26 -6.28
C MET A 149 1.33 -17.65 -6.34
N ILE A 150 2.38 -18.48 -6.35
CA ILE A 150 3.77 -18.05 -6.29
C ILE A 150 4.52 -18.59 -7.50
N GLU A 151 5.14 -17.68 -8.22
CA GLU A 151 5.99 -17.96 -9.36
C GLU A 151 7.41 -17.49 -9.06
N ARG A 152 8.41 -18.37 -9.28
CA ARG A 152 9.82 -18.06 -9.09
C ARG A 152 10.61 -18.57 -10.29
N ALA A 153 11.61 -17.80 -10.73
CA ALA A 153 12.42 -18.16 -11.87
C ALA A 153 12.99 -19.59 -11.75
N GLY A 154 12.69 -20.43 -12.75
CA GLY A 154 13.19 -21.80 -12.82
C GLY A 154 12.59 -22.77 -11.80
N GLN A 155 11.53 -22.40 -11.08
CA GLN A 155 10.85 -23.27 -10.12
C GLN A 155 9.38 -23.52 -10.49
N PRO A 156 8.79 -24.65 -10.07
CA PRO A 156 7.36 -24.90 -10.24
C PRO A 156 6.50 -23.85 -9.53
N THR A 157 5.37 -23.49 -10.16
CA THR A 157 4.37 -22.61 -9.54
C THR A 157 3.77 -23.28 -8.31
N LEU A 158 3.68 -22.52 -7.21
CA LEU A 158 3.03 -22.97 -5.98
C LEU A 158 1.65 -22.35 -5.88
N ALA A 159 0.62 -23.18 -5.69
CA ALA A 159 -0.72 -22.73 -5.35
C ALA A 159 -1.03 -23.21 -3.93
N LEU A 160 -1.24 -22.25 -3.01
CA LEU A 160 -1.26 -22.50 -1.58
C LEU A 160 -2.49 -21.81 -0.93
N PRO A 161 -3.15 -22.44 0.05
CA PRO A 161 -3.99 -21.70 0.98
C PRO A 161 -3.11 -20.75 1.82
N TYR A 162 -3.69 -19.73 2.44
CA TYR A 162 -2.93 -18.83 3.30
C TYR A 162 -3.74 -18.38 4.53
N LEU A 163 -3.02 -18.00 5.58
CA LEU A 163 -3.52 -17.26 6.74
C LEU A 163 -2.94 -15.84 6.71
N GLU A 164 -3.75 -14.81 6.93
CA GLU A 164 -3.28 -13.43 7.06
C GLU A 164 -3.23 -13.03 8.55
N GLU A 165 -2.09 -12.51 8.98
CA GLU A 165 -1.86 -11.99 10.33
C GLU A 165 -1.51 -10.50 10.26
N GLN A 166 -2.25 -9.65 11.01
CA GLN A 166 -1.96 -8.21 11.10
C GLN A 166 -0.90 -7.94 12.17
N LEU A 167 0.08 -7.09 11.85
CA LEU A 167 1.25 -6.80 12.70
C LEU A 167 1.30 -5.34 13.20
N GLY A 168 0.23 -4.59 12.99
CA GLY A 168 0.15 -3.15 13.30
C GLY A 168 0.78 -2.26 12.22
N ASP A 169 0.43 -0.97 12.26
CA ASP A 169 0.90 0.06 11.31
C ASP A 169 0.71 -0.30 9.83
N GLY A 170 -0.35 -1.05 9.52
CA GLY A 170 -0.65 -1.54 8.16
C GLY A 170 0.27 -2.65 7.67
N ARG A 171 1.20 -3.16 8.50
CA ARG A 171 2.01 -4.34 8.19
C ARG A 171 1.19 -5.61 8.41
N PHE A 172 1.42 -6.60 7.56
CA PHE A 172 0.79 -7.91 7.68
C PHE A 172 1.70 -9.00 7.12
N ASN A 173 1.41 -10.24 7.50
CA ASN A 173 2.08 -11.44 7.01
C ASN A 173 1.06 -12.42 6.46
N LEU A 174 1.39 -13.07 5.35
CA LEU A 174 0.62 -14.17 4.78
C LEU A 174 1.42 -15.46 4.91
N THR A 175 0.91 -16.44 5.62
CA THR A 175 1.61 -17.69 5.91
C THR A 175 0.93 -18.91 5.30
N SER A 176 1.71 -19.91 4.92
CA SER A 176 1.22 -21.21 4.46
C SER A 176 2.18 -22.34 4.82
N GLU A 177 1.63 -23.46 5.25
CA GLU A 177 2.34 -24.73 5.44
C GLU A 177 1.64 -25.82 4.63
N ALA A 178 1.91 -25.85 3.33
CA ALA A 178 1.32 -26.80 2.39
C ALA A 178 2.36 -27.25 1.36
N ASN A 179 2.10 -28.36 0.68
CA ASN A 179 3.01 -28.94 -0.32
C ASN A 179 4.43 -29.19 0.21
N HIS A 180 4.57 -29.50 1.50
CA HIS A 180 5.86 -29.68 2.20
C HIS A 180 6.76 -28.44 2.20
N GLN A 181 6.17 -27.25 2.05
CA GLN A 181 6.88 -25.98 2.09
C GLN A 181 6.31 -25.08 3.17
N ARG A 182 7.18 -24.33 3.83
CA ARG A 182 6.80 -23.21 4.69
C ARG A 182 6.99 -21.92 3.90
N VAL A 183 5.90 -21.18 3.73
CA VAL A 183 5.88 -19.91 3.01
C VAL A 183 5.42 -18.79 3.92
N GLU A 184 6.11 -17.67 3.85
CA GLU A 184 5.74 -16.40 4.48
C GLU A 184 5.87 -15.27 3.46
N LEU A 185 4.88 -14.38 3.38
CA LEU A 185 4.97 -13.13 2.63
C LEU A 185 4.74 -11.97 3.59
N TRP A 186 5.83 -11.31 3.96
CA TRP A 186 5.82 -10.13 4.82
C TRP A 186 5.60 -8.89 3.97
N VAL A 187 4.62 -8.07 4.37
CA VAL A 187 4.24 -6.87 3.63
C VAL A 187 4.18 -5.67 4.57
N ALA A 188 4.75 -4.55 4.12
CA ALA A 188 4.74 -3.30 4.86
C ALA A 188 4.34 -2.13 3.96
N PRO A 189 3.59 -1.13 4.48
CA PRO A 189 3.21 0.08 3.74
C PRO A 189 4.41 1.03 3.66
N GLN A 190 5.38 0.63 2.84
CA GLN A 190 6.59 1.37 2.58
C GLN A 190 6.78 1.50 1.08
N ARG A 191 6.97 2.74 0.62
CA ARG A 191 7.31 3.04 -0.76
C ARG A 191 8.48 2.17 -1.24
N CYS A 192 8.29 1.51 -2.38
CA CYS A 192 9.24 0.59 -2.97
C CYS A 192 9.42 0.91 -4.45
N VAL A 193 10.68 0.97 -4.91
CA VAL A 193 11.03 1.18 -6.32
C VAL A 193 11.72 -0.07 -6.83
N ASP A 194 11.18 -0.68 -7.88
CA ASP A 194 11.83 -1.81 -8.54
C ASP A 194 13.09 -1.29 -9.27
N PRO A 195 14.29 -1.80 -8.93
CA PRO A 195 15.54 -1.24 -9.43
C PRO A 195 15.77 -1.52 -10.92
N VAL A 196 15.06 -2.48 -11.51
CA VAL A 196 15.21 -2.88 -12.92
C VAL A 196 14.30 -2.05 -13.81
N THR A 197 13.05 -1.87 -13.39
CA THR A 197 12.01 -1.21 -14.19
C THR A 197 11.80 0.24 -13.82
N GLY A 198 12.23 0.65 -12.62
CA GLY A 198 11.94 1.94 -12.01
C GLY A 198 10.50 2.08 -11.51
N SER A 199 9.66 1.05 -11.67
CA SER A 199 8.27 1.09 -11.22
C SER A 199 8.20 1.36 -9.73
N VAL A 200 7.26 2.22 -9.34
CA VAL A 200 7.05 2.57 -7.93
C VAL A 200 5.77 1.94 -7.44
N GLN A 201 5.80 1.38 -6.24
CA GLN A 201 4.65 0.78 -5.57
C GLN A 201 4.66 1.19 -4.09
N HIS A 202 3.48 1.24 -3.47
CA HIS A 202 3.33 1.70 -2.09
C HIS A 202 3.67 0.66 -1.01
N LEU A 203 3.87 -0.61 -1.38
CA LEU A 203 4.24 -1.66 -0.44
C LEU A 203 5.65 -2.20 -0.74
N SER A 204 6.38 -2.53 0.31
CA SER A 204 7.55 -3.40 0.26
C SER A 204 7.13 -4.81 0.64
N ALA A 205 7.72 -5.81 -0.01
CA ALA A 205 7.41 -7.21 0.23
C ALA A 205 8.68 -8.06 0.41
N GLU A 206 8.59 -9.04 1.29
CA GLU A 206 9.62 -10.06 1.49
C GLU A 206 8.97 -11.45 1.46
N LEU A 207 9.23 -12.19 0.39
CA LEU A 207 8.85 -13.58 0.25
C LEU A 207 9.90 -14.45 0.92
N ARG A 208 9.46 -15.38 1.79
CA ARG A 208 10.29 -16.43 2.37
C ARG A 208 9.70 -17.77 2.00
N VAL A 209 10.50 -18.62 1.36
CA VAL A 209 10.13 -20.01 1.10
C VAL A 209 11.20 -20.89 1.70
N ASP A 210 10.83 -21.71 2.68
CA ASP A 210 11.75 -22.55 3.46
C ASP A 210 12.95 -21.78 4.00
N GLY A 211 12.70 -20.55 4.46
CA GLY A 211 13.72 -19.62 4.98
C GLY A 211 14.52 -18.85 3.92
N GLN A 212 14.36 -19.14 2.63
CA GLN A 212 15.02 -18.38 1.55
C GLN A 212 14.30 -17.06 1.29
N VAL A 213 15.01 -15.95 1.50
CA VAL A 213 14.46 -14.60 1.44
C VAL A 213 14.59 -14.00 0.04
N GLN A 214 13.50 -13.46 -0.49
CA GLN A 214 13.45 -12.68 -1.73
C GLN A 214 12.67 -11.39 -1.51
N ARG A 215 13.31 -10.25 -1.78
CA ARG A 215 12.72 -8.93 -1.59
C ARG A 215 12.16 -8.37 -2.88
N GLY A 216 11.15 -7.52 -2.74
CA GLY A 216 10.45 -6.92 -3.87
C GLY A 216 9.47 -5.83 -3.43
N CYS A 217 8.67 -5.38 -4.38
CA CYS A 217 7.63 -4.40 -4.17
C CYS A 217 6.25 -5.07 -4.26
N GLY A 218 5.23 -4.45 -3.67
CA GLY A 218 3.86 -4.91 -3.80
C GLY A 218 2.83 -3.78 -3.90
N TYR A 219 1.62 -4.17 -4.31
CA TYR A 219 0.46 -3.29 -4.33
C TYR A 219 -0.83 -4.09 -4.07
N PHE A 220 -1.77 -3.48 -3.36
CA PHE A 220 -3.13 -4.00 -3.23
C PHE A 220 -3.85 -4.06 -4.57
N GLY A 221 -4.55 -5.16 -4.84
CA GLY A 221 -5.41 -5.29 -6.00
C GLY A 221 -6.78 -4.65 -5.80
N GLY A 222 -7.70 -4.86 -6.74
CA GLY A 222 -9.03 -4.24 -6.74
C GLY A 222 -9.98 -4.78 -5.66
N SER A 223 -9.74 -5.98 -5.14
CA SER A 223 -10.57 -6.55 -4.07
C SER A 223 -10.19 -6.06 -2.67
N ARG A 224 -9.13 -5.24 -2.54
CA ARG A 224 -8.71 -4.63 -1.28
C ARG A 224 -8.64 -3.11 -1.46
N ASN A 225 -9.44 -2.39 -0.68
CA ASN A 225 -9.66 -0.95 -0.83
C ASN A 225 -9.14 -0.15 0.37
N ASP A 226 -8.13 -0.67 1.05
CA ASP A 226 -7.47 0.00 2.17
C ASP A 226 -6.70 1.27 1.72
#